data_AF-A0A7J8YLH2-F1
#
_entry.id   AF-A0A7J8YLH2-F1
#
_cell.length_a   1.000
_cell.length_b   1.000
_cell.length_c   1.000
_cell.angle_alpha   90.00
_cell.angle_beta   90.00
_cell.angle_gamma   90.00
#
_symmetry.space_group_name_H-M   'P 1'
#
loop_
_entity.id
_entity.type
_entity.pdbx_description
1 polymer ?
#
loop_
_entity_poly.entity_id
_entity_poly.type
_entity_poly.pdbx_seq_one_letter_code
_entity_poly.pdbx_strand_id
1 'polypeptide(L)'
;MGDTKEMIDHAVDKLIDGLQSINEQLKEYVLDYVEKLNGRDDAIEAIMTALKEEITELKGELTIYKATLANGGLVAVAPKPSVDVPKLKEFKGTRSVRDVDNFLWGIEQYFSAKGITNDVTKVITAAMYLTDVALLWWHRRSTDVRRGGNEIET
;
A
#
# COMPACT_ATOMS: atom_id res chain seq x y z
N MET A 1 -65.15 -55.32 4.84
CA MET A 1 -65.10 -54.05 4.07
C MET A 1 -65.01 -52.82 4.97
N GLY A 2 -65.56 -52.83 6.19
CA GLY A 2 -65.39 -51.73 7.17
C GLY A 2 -63.97 -51.61 7.75
N ASP A 3 -63.37 -52.72 8.15
CA ASP A 3 -62.04 -52.78 8.79
C ASP A 3 -60.91 -52.19 7.92
N THR A 4 -60.92 -52.51 6.62
CA THR A 4 -59.97 -51.97 5.64
C THR A 4 -60.12 -50.47 5.41
N LYS A 5 -61.33 -49.91 5.60
CA LYS A 5 -61.59 -48.48 5.40
C LYS A 5 -61.08 -47.67 6.60
N GLU A 6 -61.35 -48.14 7.82
CA GLU A 6 -60.84 -47.50 9.04
C GLU A 6 -59.31 -47.48 9.10
N MET A 7 -58.64 -48.54 8.64
CA MET A 7 -57.18 -48.57 8.52
C MET A 7 -56.65 -47.51 7.54
N ILE A 8 -57.36 -47.28 6.42
CA ILE A 8 -56.98 -46.27 5.43
C ILE A 8 -57.18 -44.87 6.01
N ASP A 9 -58.32 -44.62 6.67
CA ASP A 9 -58.63 -43.31 7.24
C ASP A 9 -57.60 -42.93 8.33
N HIS A 10 -57.25 -43.85 9.24
CA HIS A 10 -56.19 -43.63 10.23
C HIS A 10 -54.81 -43.36 9.60
N ALA A 11 -54.48 -44.06 8.50
CA ALA A 11 -53.23 -43.83 7.80
C ALA A 11 -53.18 -42.44 7.13
N VAL A 12 -54.32 -41.98 6.60
CA VAL A 12 -54.47 -40.63 6.03
C VAL A 12 -54.32 -39.56 7.10
N ASP A 13 -54.98 -39.71 8.26
CA ASP A 13 -54.88 -38.76 9.37
C ASP A 13 -53.43 -38.62 9.86
N LYS A 14 -52.73 -39.74 10.03
CA LYS A 14 -51.32 -39.74 10.43
C LYS A 14 -50.40 -39.05 9.42
N LEU A 15 -50.71 -39.17 8.12
CA LEU A 15 -49.98 -38.45 7.06
C LEU A 15 -50.28 -36.95 7.11
N ILE A 16 -51.53 -36.56 7.34
CA ILE A 16 -51.93 -35.16 7.48
C ILE A 16 -51.20 -34.53 8.68
N ASP A 17 -51.21 -35.18 9.83
CA ASP A 17 -50.52 -34.71 11.03
C ASP A 17 -49.00 -34.58 10.80
N GLY A 18 -48.40 -35.57 10.14
CA GLY A 18 -46.98 -35.53 9.78
C GLY A 18 -46.64 -34.37 8.85
N LEU A 19 -47.46 -34.13 7.83
CA LEU A 19 -47.30 -33.00 6.91
C LEU A 19 -47.47 -31.66 7.63
N GLN A 20 -48.43 -31.55 8.53
CA GLN A 20 -48.63 -30.34 9.35
C GLN A 20 -47.42 -30.07 10.25
N SER A 21 -46.89 -31.11 10.91
CA SER A 21 -45.72 -31.00 11.76
C SER A 21 -44.48 -30.56 11.00
N ILE A 22 -44.21 -31.17 9.83
CA ILE A 22 -43.09 -30.78 8.97
C ILE A 22 -43.25 -29.34 8.48
N ASN A 23 -44.46 -28.95 8.10
CA ASN A 23 -44.72 -27.59 7.64
C ASN A 23 -44.44 -26.56 8.74
N GLU A 24 -44.79 -26.87 10.00
CA GLU A 24 -44.53 -25.97 11.11
C GLU A 24 -43.04 -25.86 11.45
N GLN A 25 -42.31 -26.99 11.46
CA GLN A 25 -40.86 -26.99 11.63
C GLN A 25 -40.15 -26.19 10.52
N LEU A 26 -40.60 -26.33 9.27
CA LEU A 26 -40.04 -25.59 8.15
C LEU A 26 -40.29 -24.09 8.28
N LYS A 27 -41.48 -23.68 8.70
CA LYS A 27 -41.77 -22.26 8.98
C LYS A 27 -40.87 -21.70 10.08
N GLU A 28 -40.71 -22.44 11.18
CA GLU A 28 -39.86 -22.01 12.30
C GLU A 28 -38.40 -21.87 11.86
N TYR A 29 -37.88 -22.85 11.10
CA TYR A 29 -36.54 -22.78 10.54
C TYR A 29 -36.34 -21.59 9.59
N VAL A 30 -37.30 -21.34 8.70
CA VAL A 30 -37.26 -20.19 7.78
C VAL A 30 -37.32 -18.88 8.56
N LEU A 31 -38.16 -18.80 9.59
CA LEU A 31 -38.32 -17.59 10.40
C LEU A 31 -37.03 -17.25 11.15
N ASP A 32 -36.40 -18.23 11.81
CA ASP A 32 -35.11 -18.06 12.50
C ASP A 32 -34.01 -17.60 11.52
N TYR A 33 -33.98 -18.16 10.31
CA TYR A 33 -32.98 -17.75 9.32
C TYR A 33 -33.22 -16.32 8.80
N VAL A 34 -34.49 -15.94 8.58
CA VAL A 34 -34.86 -14.57 8.19
C VAL A 34 -34.50 -13.57 9.29
N GLU A 35 -34.75 -13.91 10.55
CA GLU A 35 -34.38 -13.06 11.70
C GLU A 35 -32.86 -12.86 11.78
N LYS A 36 -32.08 -13.94 11.60
CA LYS A 36 -30.61 -13.86 11.55
C LYS A 36 -30.10 -13.06 10.36
N LEU A 37 -30.74 -13.14 9.20
CA LEU A 37 -30.40 -12.33 8.03
C LEU A 37 -30.68 -10.85 8.30
N ASN A 38 -31.85 -10.52 8.81
CA ASN A 38 -32.21 -9.14 9.16
C ASN A 38 -31.21 -8.55 10.17
N GLY A 39 -30.86 -9.31 11.22
CA GLY A 39 -29.86 -8.83 12.19
C GLY A 39 -28.46 -8.61 11.60
N ARG A 40 -28.08 -9.38 10.57
CA ARG A 40 -26.82 -9.14 9.83
C ARG A 40 -26.92 -7.92 8.94
N ASP A 41 -28.05 -7.70 8.29
CA ASP A 41 -28.30 -6.52 7.46
C ASP A 41 -28.26 -5.25 8.31
N ASP A 42 -28.92 -5.24 9.48
CA ASP A 42 -28.85 -4.14 10.45
C ASP A 42 -27.40 -3.84 10.89
N ALA A 43 -26.61 -4.89 11.16
CA ALA A 43 -25.20 -4.75 11.53
C ALA A 43 -24.35 -4.18 10.39
N ILE A 44 -24.62 -4.59 9.14
CA ILE A 44 -23.95 -4.06 7.95
C ILE A 44 -24.30 -2.59 7.75
N GLU A 45 -25.57 -2.21 7.90
CA GLU A 45 -26.00 -0.81 7.81
C GLU A 45 -25.35 0.08 8.88
N ALA A 46 -25.24 -0.42 10.11
CA ALA A 46 -24.56 0.29 11.19
C ALA A 46 -23.07 0.53 10.87
N ILE A 47 -22.36 -0.51 10.42
CA ILE A 47 -20.94 -0.41 10.02
C ILE A 47 -20.78 0.56 8.85
N MET A 48 -21.66 0.49 7.85
CA MET A 48 -21.58 1.36 6.68
C MET A 48 -21.84 2.82 7.04
N THR A 49 -22.69 3.09 8.02
CA THR A 49 -22.93 4.44 8.55
C THR A 49 -21.69 4.97 9.28
N ALA A 50 -21.12 4.17 10.19
CA ALA A 50 -19.90 4.54 10.91
C ALA A 50 -18.72 4.83 9.97
N LEU A 51 -18.51 3.98 8.95
CA LEU A 51 -17.45 4.21 7.94
C LEU A 51 -17.68 5.48 7.13
N LYS A 52 -18.93 5.83 6.81
CA LYS A 52 -19.23 7.09 6.11
C LYS A 52 -18.88 8.29 6.98
N GLU A 53 -19.19 8.24 8.28
CA GLU A 53 -18.84 9.29 9.24
C GLU A 53 -17.31 9.45 9.36
N GLU A 54 -16.57 8.36 9.53
CA GLU A 54 -15.10 8.38 9.59
C GLU A 54 -14.47 8.95 8.31
N ILE A 55 -14.99 8.57 7.14
CA ILE A 55 -14.54 9.15 5.86
C ILE A 55 -14.80 10.66 5.81
N THR A 56 -15.93 11.14 6.33
CA THR A 56 -16.22 12.58 6.35
C THR A 56 -15.31 13.33 7.32
N GLU A 57 -15.01 12.75 8.48
CA GLU A 57 -14.07 13.31 9.45
C GLU A 57 -12.67 13.40 8.87
N LEU A 58 -12.13 12.30 8.33
CA LEU A 58 -10.81 12.26 7.70
C LEU A 58 -10.70 13.23 6.51
N LYS A 59 -11.77 13.41 5.72
CA LYS A 59 -11.80 14.45 4.67
C LYS A 59 -11.73 15.86 5.24
N GLY A 60 -12.38 16.11 6.38
CA GLY A 60 -12.31 17.36 7.12
C GLY A 60 -10.90 17.64 7.62
N GLU A 61 -10.30 16.68 8.32
CA GLU A 61 -8.92 16.77 8.81
C GLU A 61 -7.92 17.00 7.68
N LEU A 62 -8.04 16.26 6.57
CA LEU A 62 -7.16 16.44 5.41
C LEU A 62 -7.30 17.84 4.80
N THR A 63 -8.51 18.40 4.79
CA THR A 63 -8.76 19.75 4.31
C THR A 63 -8.09 20.78 5.22
N ILE A 64 -8.21 20.61 6.53
CA ILE A 64 -7.53 21.45 7.53
C ILE A 64 -6.02 21.35 7.35
N TYR A 65 -5.46 20.14 7.27
CA TYR A 65 -4.03 19.87 7.07
C TYR A 65 -3.50 20.56 5.81
N LYS A 66 -4.22 20.43 4.68
CA LYS A 66 -3.85 21.10 3.42
C LYS A 66 -3.89 22.62 3.55
N ALA A 67 -4.90 23.18 4.23
CA ALA A 67 -5.00 24.62 4.44
C ALA A 67 -3.91 25.14 5.38
N THR A 68 -3.58 24.41 6.44
CA THR A 68 -2.49 24.77 7.36
C THR A 68 -1.13 24.65 6.68
N LEU A 69 -0.90 23.61 5.88
CA LEU A 69 0.30 23.48 5.07
C LEU A 69 0.45 24.63 4.07
N ALA A 70 -0.62 25.01 3.38
CA ALA A 70 -0.62 26.14 2.45
C ALA A 70 -0.41 27.49 3.15
N ASN A 71 -0.91 27.65 4.37
CA ASN A 71 -0.80 28.87 5.18
C ASN A 71 0.46 28.89 6.07
N GLY A 72 1.41 27.96 5.88
CA GLY A 72 2.67 27.90 6.64
C GLY A 72 2.54 27.48 8.11
N GLY A 73 1.38 26.96 8.49
CA GLY A 73 0.95 26.70 9.87
C GLY A 73 0.78 25.21 10.19
N LEU A 74 1.80 24.40 9.96
CA LEU A 74 2.12 23.37 10.94
C LEU A 74 3.45 23.80 11.53
N VAL A 75 3.72 23.49 12.80
CA VAL A 75 5.10 23.35 13.22
C VAL A 75 5.65 22.29 12.28
N ALA A 76 6.21 22.75 11.18
CA ALA A 76 6.98 21.95 10.30
C ALA A 76 7.93 21.24 11.27
N VAL A 77 8.05 19.92 11.14
CA VAL A 77 9.41 19.38 11.21
C VAL A 77 10.17 20.34 10.30
N ALA A 78 10.85 21.32 10.92
CA ALA A 78 11.41 22.44 10.20
C ALA A 78 12.08 21.83 8.99
N PRO A 79 11.79 22.29 7.75
CA PRO A 79 12.47 21.73 6.58
C PRO A 79 13.92 21.74 6.98
N LYS A 80 14.48 20.53 7.21
CA LYS A 80 15.73 20.35 7.95
C LYS A 80 16.66 21.37 7.32
N PRO A 81 17.05 22.45 8.05
CA PRO A 81 17.43 23.72 7.45
C PRO A 81 18.30 23.35 6.28
N SER A 82 17.79 23.55 5.06
CA SER A 82 18.42 22.96 3.89
C SER A 82 19.72 23.70 3.79
N VAL A 83 20.75 23.13 4.42
CA VAL A 83 22.09 23.66 4.40
C VAL A 83 22.33 23.80 2.93
N ASP A 84 22.64 25.03 2.51
CA ASP A 84 22.95 25.28 1.12
C ASP A 84 24.25 24.54 0.86
N VAL A 85 24.10 23.25 0.51
CA VAL A 85 25.22 22.32 0.43
C VAL A 85 26.09 22.85 -0.70
N PRO A 86 27.33 23.26 -0.42
CA PRO A 86 28.20 23.80 -1.43
C PRO A 86 28.27 22.86 -2.62
N LYS A 87 28.26 23.42 -3.83
CA LYS A 87 28.38 22.62 -5.05
C LYS A 87 29.65 21.76 -4.97
N LEU A 88 29.48 20.44 -5.08
CA LEU A 88 30.61 19.50 -5.07
C LEU A 88 31.56 19.78 -6.25
N LYS A 89 32.86 19.59 -6.01
CA LYS A 89 33.90 19.69 -7.05
C LYS A 89 33.79 18.51 -8.02
N GLU A 90 33.81 18.80 -9.31
CA GLU A 90 33.76 17.81 -10.38
C GLU A 90 35.06 16.99 -10.45
N PHE A 91 34.93 15.69 -10.78
CA PHE A 91 36.05 14.77 -10.95
C PHE A 91 36.30 14.46 -12.41
N LYS A 92 37.50 14.82 -12.89
CA LYS A 92 37.90 14.73 -14.30
C LYS A 92 38.50 13.38 -14.72
N GLY A 93 38.70 12.46 -13.76
CA GLY A 93 39.39 11.18 -14.02
C GLY A 93 40.90 11.21 -13.78
N THR A 94 41.38 12.07 -12.86
CA THR A 94 42.80 12.08 -12.45
C THR A 94 43.17 10.73 -11.83
N ARG A 95 44.29 10.13 -12.27
CA ARG A 95 44.83 8.86 -11.73
C ARG A 95 45.62 9.07 -10.42
N SER A 96 45.02 9.79 -9.48
CA SER A 96 45.58 10.09 -8.17
C SER A 96 44.67 9.48 -7.11
N VAL A 97 45.20 8.55 -6.30
CA VAL A 97 44.45 7.90 -5.21
C VAL A 97 43.80 8.95 -4.31
N ARG A 98 44.56 10.01 -3.98
CA ARG A 98 44.07 11.13 -3.17
C ARG A 98 42.86 11.82 -3.79
N ASP A 99 42.86 12.06 -5.09
CA ASP A 99 41.76 12.77 -5.76
C ASP A 99 40.50 11.91 -5.87
N VAL A 100 40.68 10.60 -6.06
CA VAL A 100 39.59 9.62 -6.05
C VAL A 100 38.97 9.55 -4.65
N ASP A 101 39.78 9.40 -3.60
CA ASP A 101 39.31 9.34 -2.21
C ASP A 101 38.58 10.62 -1.80
N ASN A 102 39.13 11.79 -2.17
CA ASN A 102 38.49 13.08 -1.91
C ASN A 102 37.12 13.20 -2.59
N PHE A 103 36.98 12.71 -3.84
CA PHE A 103 35.72 12.73 -4.55
C PHE A 103 34.68 11.80 -3.89
N LEU A 104 35.07 10.56 -3.58
CA LEU A 104 34.18 9.57 -2.95
C LEU A 104 33.72 10.02 -1.56
N TRP A 105 34.64 10.57 -0.76
CA TRP A 105 34.28 11.13 0.53
C TRP A 105 33.34 12.33 0.37
N GLY A 106 33.64 13.26 -0.55
CA GLY A 106 32.83 14.45 -0.78
C GLY A 106 31.41 14.15 -1.27
N ILE A 107 31.24 13.18 -2.18
CA ILE A 107 29.92 12.81 -2.69
C ILE A 107 29.06 12.11 -1.62
N GLU A 108 29.65 11.31 -0.73
CA GLU A 108 28.91 10.65 0.36
C GLU A 108 28.45 11.67 1.42
N GLN A 109 29.27 12.68 1.71
CA GLN A 109 28.86 13.82 2.56
C GLN A 109 27.75 14.63 1.89
N TYR A 110 27.82 14.83 0.57
CA TYR A 110 26.77 15.51 -0.19
C TYR A 110 25.43 14.76 -0.08
N PHE A 111 25.43 13.44 -0.27
CA PHE A 111 24.21 12.63 -0.10
C PHE A 111 23.65 12.71 1.31
N SER A 112 24.51 12.61 2.32
CA SER A 112 24.13 12.71 3.73
C SER A 112 23.50 14.07 4.05
N ALA A 113 24.09 15.15 3.54
CA ALA A 113 23.60 16.52 3.75
C ALA A 113 22.29 16.80 2.99
N LYS A 114 22.12 16.25 1.78
CA LYS A 114 20.90 16.37 0.97
C LYS A 114 19.81 15.35 1.32
N GLY A 115 20.09 14.38 2.18
CA GLY A 115 19.15 13.31 2.53
C GLY A 115 18.89 12.30 1.41
N ILE A 116 19.83 12.13 0.48
CA ILE A 116 19.69 11.18 -0.63
C ILE A 116 20.05 9.78 -0.13
N THR A 117 19.05 8.90 -0.03
CA THR A 117 19.21 7.52 0.48
C THR A 117 19.04 6.45 -0.58
N ASN A 118 18.35 6.75 -1.68
CA ASN A 118 18.11 5.80 -2.76
C ASN A 118 19.38 5.57 -3.59
N ASP A 119 19.82 4.32 -3.71
CA ASP A 119 21.07 3.98 -4.42
C ASP A 119 21.04 4.35 -5.91
N VAL A 120 19.90 4.19 -6.58
CA VAL A 120 19.76 4.60 -8.00
C VAL A 120 19.94 6.11 -8.14
N THR A 121 19.33 6.89 -7.24
CA THR A 121 19.52 8.34 -7.19
C THR A 121 20.96 8.71 -6.85
N LYS A 122 21.59 8.05 -5.88
CA LYS A 122 23.00 8.25 -5.55
C LYS A 122 23.91 8.04 -6.77
N VAL A 123 23.74 6.94 -7.49
CA VAL A 123 24.55 6.62 -8.69
C VAL A 123 24.35 7.68 -9.77
N ILE A 124 23.11 8.07 -10.06
CA ILE A 124 22.79 9.10 -11.06
C ILE A 124 23.42 10.45 -10.66
N THR A 125 23.27 10.86 -9.40
CA THR A 125 23.82 12.12 -8.90
C THR A 125 25.34 12.10 -8.88
N ALA A 126 26.00 11.02 -8.46
CA ALA A 126 27.46 10.89 -8.52
C ALA A 126 27.98 11.04 -9.97
N ALA A 127 27.28 10.43 -10.94
CA ALA A 127 27.62 10.54 -12.35
C ALA A 127 27.54 11.98 -12.88
N MET A 128 26.64 12.83 -12.35
CA MET A 128 26.53 14.24 -12.73
C MET A 128 27.76 15.06 -12.35
N TYR A 129 28.59 14.59 -11.41
CA TYR A 129 29.83 15.25 -11.00
C TYR A 129 31.08 14.65 -11.65
N LEU A 130 30.92 13.69 -12.56
CA LEU A 130 32.01 13.20 -13.40
C LEU A 130 32.14 14.08 -14.65
N THR A 131 33.37 14.43 -15.01
CA THR A 131 33.69 15.19 -16.22
C THR A 131 34.88 14.58 -16.97
N ASP A 132 35.14 15.10 -18.17
CA ASP A 132 36.28 14.69 -19.02
C ASP A 132 36.39 13.16 -19.17
N VAL A 133 37.53 12.60 -18.79
CA VAL A 133 37.86 11.17 -18.96
C VAL A 133 36.97 10.27 -18.11
N ALA A 134 36.62 10.72 -16.89
CA ALA A 134 35.77 9.96 -15.99
C ALA A 134 34.34 9.81 -16.54
N LEU A 135 33.78 10.89 -17.10
CA LEU A 135 32.44 10.86 -17.69
C LEU A 135 32.38 9.93 -18.90
N LEU A 136 33.38 9.96 -19.77
CA LEU A 136 33.46 9.08 -20.94
C LEU A 136 33.54 7.60 -20.54
N TRP A 137 34.36 7.29 -19.53
CA TRP A 137 34.45 5.93 -19.00
C TRP A 137 33.12 5.45 -18.41
N TRP A 138 32.48 6.29 -17.60
CA TRP A 138 31.18 5.99 -17.00
C TRP A 138 30.10 5.74 -18.05
N HIS A 139 30.06 6.57 -19.10
CA HIS A 139 29.10 6.41 -20.19
C HIS A 139 29.28 5.06 -20.90
N ARG A 140 30.53 4.70 -21.26
CA ARG A 140 30.83 3.40 -21.87
C ARG A 140 30.43 2.24 -20.95
N ARG A 141 30.83 2.27 -19.67
CA ARG A 141 30.52 1.20 -18.73
C ARG A 141 29.01 1.04 -18.50
N SER A 142 28.28 2.15 -18.39
CA SER A 142 26.82 2.15 -18.22
C SER A 142 26.09 1.58 -19.43
N THR A 143 26.57 1.87 -20.64
CA THR A 143 26.02 1.27 -21.87
C THR A 143 26.32 -0.21 -21.98
N ASP A 144 27.50 -0.65 -21.57
CA ASP A 144 27.91 -2.05 -21.63
C ASP A 144 27.12 -2.91 -20.61
N VAL A 145 26.93 -2.42 -19.39
CA VAL A 145 26.11 -3.08 -18.35
C VAL A 145 24.65 -3.22 -18.81
N ARG A 146 24.06 -2.16 -19.40
CA ARG A 146 22.71 -2.22 -19.99
C ARG A 146 22.57 -3.22 -21.13
N ARG A 147 23.68 -3.59 -21.78
CA ARG A 147 23.72 -4.47 -22.95
C ARG A 147 24.14 -5.91 -22.59
N GLY A 148 24.32 -6.22 -21.30
CA GLY A 148 24.69 -7.56 -20.82
C GLY A 148 26.18 -7.88 -20.90
N GLY A 149 27.07 -6.88 -20.91
CA GLY A 149 28.52 -7.09 -20.99
C GLY A 149 29.15 -7.52 -19.66
N ASN A 150 29.79 -8.70 -19.65
CA ASN A 150 30.54 -9.27 -18.53
C ASN A 150 31.74 -8.40 -18.09
N GLU A 151 32.18 -8.61 -16.85
CA GLU A 151 33.37 -8.03 -16.21
C GLU A 151 34.63 -8.22 -17.06
N ILE A 152 35.45 -7.16 -17.13
CA ILE A 152 36.82 -7.28 -17.63
C ILE A 152 37.64 -7.86 -16.49
N GLU A 153 37.90 -9.17 -16.54
CA GLU A 153 39.02 -9.77 -15.81
C GLU A 153 40.29 -8.99 -16.18
N THR A 154 40.95 -8.44 -15.17
CA THR A 154 42.23 -7.75 -15.31
C THR A 154 43.32 -8.63 -14.72
#